data_AF-A0A0A5GE95-F1
#
_entry.id   AF-A0A0A5GE95-F1
#
_cell.length_a   1.000
_cell.length_b   1.000
_cell.length_c   1.000
_cell.angle_alpha   90.00
_cell.angle_beta   90.00
_cell.angle_gamma   90.00
#
_symmetry.space_group_name_H-M   'P 1'
#
loop_
_entity.id
_entity.type
_entity.pdbx_description
1 polymer ?
#
loop_
_entity_poly.entity_id
_entity_poly.type
_entity_poly.pdbx_seq_one_letter_code
_entity_poly.pdbx_strand_id
1 'polypeptide(L)'
;MSLNWEKGLGTLLLEEGLATQVSKAIIPGENDSYYVEHQPGWFEECKQKKTLIIEGISPYLDKSSSDVLWKFTFGTGTTNQTREAYFAGWEIVQFLLDQGYSFSELAHISENDIPDFIKNTIYGFKEELKR
;
A
#
# COMPACT_ATOMS: atom_id res chain seq x y z
N MET A 1 0.73 -20.09 -22.97
CA MET A 1 0.36 -19.78 -21.58
C MET A 1 1.61 -19.32 -20.86
N SER A 2 1.84 -18.01 -20.72
CA SER A 2 2.84 -17.55 -19.76
C SER A 2 2.16 -17.49 -18.40
N LEU A 3 2.65 -18.28 -17.45
CA LEU A 3 2.40 -18.05 -16.04
C LEU A 3 3.11 -16.73 -15.69
N ASN A 4 2.39 -15.61 -15.71
CA ASN A 4 2.86 -14.36 -15.14
C ASN A 4 2.84 -14.52 -13.61
N TRP A 5 3.90 -15.12 -13.09
CA TRP A 5 4.11 -15.38 -11.66
C TRP A 5 4.51 -14.12 -10.88
N GLU A 6 4.93 -13.04 -11.55
CA GLU A 6 5.33 -11.84 -10.84
C GLU A 6 4.10 -11.08 -10.31
N LYS A 7 3.95 -11.09 -8.98
CA LYS A 7 2.98 -10.25 -8.27
C LYS A 7 3.19 -8.78 -8.69
N GLY A 8 2.12 -8.14 -9.15
CA GLY A 8 2.15 -6.71 -9.46
C GLY A 8 2.36 -5.88 -8.19
N LEU A 9 2.86 -4.65 -8.34
CA LEU A 9 3.00 -3.72 -7.23
C LEU A 9 1.67 -3.53 -6.48
N GLY A 10 0.54 -3.48 -7.18
CA GLY A 10 -0.78 -3.40 -6.54
C GLY A 10 -1.06 -4.54 -5.56
N THR A 11 -0.71 -5.78 -5.92
CA THR A 11 -0.82 -6.95 -5.03
C THR A 11 0.03 -6.79 -3.79
N LEU A 12 1.28 -6.35 -3.96
CA LEU A 12 2.17 -6.09 -2.84
C LEU A 12 1.61 -5.03 -1.88
N LEU A 13 1.02 -3.95 -2.39
CA LEU A 13 0.41 -2.91 -1.54
C LEU A 13 -0.72 -3.49 -0.68
N LEU A 14 -1.58 -4.32 -1.26
CA LEU A 14 -2.67 -4.96 -0.53
C LEU A 14 -2.13 -5.91 0.55
N GLU A 15 -1.17 -6.75 0.21
CA GLU A 15 -0.57 -7.72 1.15
C GLU A 15 0.10 -7.04 2.34
N GLU A 16 0.95 -6.04 2.09
CA GLU A 16 1.67 -5.33 3.14
C GLU A 16 0.73 -4.45 3.99
N GLY A 17 -0.26 -3.81 3.34
CA GLY A 17 -1.31 -3.07 4.03
C GLY A 17 -2.15 -3.96 4.94
N LEU A 18 -2.56 -5.14 4.46
CA LEU A 18 -3.29 -6.11 5.27
C LEU A 18 -2.45 -6.61 6.43
N ALA A 19 -1.19 -6.99 6.19
CA ALA A 19 -0.30 -7.50 7.23
C ALA A 19 -0.16 -6.50 8.39
N THR A 20 0.02 -5.23 8.07
CA THR A 20 0.24 -4.16 9.07
C THR A 20 -1.06 -3.73 9.75
N GLN A 21 -2.16 -3.56 9.01
CA GLN A 21 -3.46 -3.17 9.59
C GLN A 21 -4.09 -4.29 10.43
N VAL A 22 -3.96 -5.55 10.02
CA VAL A 22 -4.39 -6.70 10.84
C VAL A 22 -3.58 -6.76 12.13
N SER A 23 -2.27 -6.48 12.08
CA SER A 23 -1.43 -6.43 13.30
C SER A 23 -1.95 -5.39 14.30
N LYS A 24 -2.33 -4.20 13.82
CA LYS A 24 -2.99 -3.16 14.65
C LYS A 24 -4.33 -3.60 15.21
N ALA A 25 -5.13 -4.33 14.43
CA ALA A 25 -6.42 -4.82 14.89
C ALA A 25 -6.31 -5.93 15.95
N ILE A 26 -5.28 -6.79 15.87
CA ILE A 26 -5.06 -7.88 16.83
C ILE A 26 -4.49 -7.33 18.16
N ILE A 27 -3.56 -6.39 18.09
CA ILE A 27 -2.93 -5.78 19.29
C ILE A 27 -3.16 -4.28 19.24
N PRO A 28 -4.33 -3.76 19.66
CA PRO A 28 -4.60 -2.32 19.62
C PRO A 28 -3.91 -1.57 20.78
N GLY A 29 -3.79 -0.25 20.64
CA GLY A 29 -3.38 0.65 21.72
C GLY A 29 -2.03 1.34 21.52
N GLU A 30 -1.27 0.94 20.49
CA GLU A 30 -0.03 1.62 20.10
C GLU A 30 -0.27 2.67 19.00
N ASN A 31 0.70 3.56 18.82
CA ASN A 31 0.70 4.50 17.69
C ASN A 31 0.91 3.76 16.36
N ASP A 32 0.38 4.30 15.26
CA ASP A 32 0.48 3.69 13.93
C ASP A 32 1.91 3.31 13.52
N SER A 33 2.89 4.15 13.85
CA SER A 33 4.30 3.88 13.56
C SER A 33 4.79 2.57 14.17
N TYR A 34 4.27 2.13 15.31
CA TYR A 34 4.63 0.85 15.94
C TYR A 34 4.42 -0.35 15.00
N TYR A 35 3.38 -0.31 14.14
CA TYR A 35 3.01 -1.44 13.29
C TYR A 35 3.66 -1.44 11.92
N VAL A 36 4.03 -0.28 11.39
CA VAL A 36 4.47 -0.12 9.98
C VAL A 36 5.90 0.42 9.86
N GLU A 37 6.36 1.18 10.84
CA GLU A 37 7.64 1.87 10.76
C GLU A 37 8.83 0.92 10.84
N HIS A 38 9.81 1.12 9.95
CA HIS A 38 11.07 0.40 10.03
C HIS A 38 12.16 1.16 10.81
N GLN A 39 12.17 2.48 10.66
CA GLN A 39 13.18 3.38 11.21
C GLN A 39 12.49 4.55 11.88
N PRO A 40 12.90 4.97 13.09
CA PRO A 40 12.24 6.06 13.81
C PRO A 40 12.04 7.31 12.97
N GLY A 41 10.81 7.79 12.87
CA GLY A 41 10.43 9.01 12.13
C GLY A 41 10.06 8.80 10.67
N TRP A 42 10.36 7.64 10.08
CA TRP A 42 10.03 7.32 8.70
C TRP A 42 8.54 7.45 8.40
N PHE A 43 7.66 7.02 9.33
CA PHE A 43 6.23 7.05 9.10
C PHE A 43 5.70 8.50 9.02
N GLU A 44 6.17 9.36 9.91
CA GLU A 44 5.78 10.78 9.91
C GLU A 44 6.34 11.53 8.70
N GLU A 45 7.56 11.23 8.26
CA GLU A 45 8.09 11.77 7.01
C GLU A 45 7.27 11.34 5.78
N CYS A 46 6.83 10.07 5.74
CA CYS A 46 5.97 9.58 4.68
C CYS A 46 4.59 10.26 4.72
N LYS A 47 4.02 10.48 5.91
CA LYS A 47 2.77 11.25 6.07
C LYS A 47 2.87 12.66 5.50
N GLN A 48 3.98 13.35 5.72
CA GLN A 48 4.21 14.69 5.15
C GLN A 48 4.27 14.68 3.62
N LYS A 49 4.61 13.54 3.01
CA LYS A 49 4.69 13.32 1.56
C LYS A 49 3.55 12.46 1.01
N LYS A 50 2.48 12.22 1.80
CA LYS A 50 1.44 11.22 1.49
C LYS A 50 0.91 11.33 0.06
N THR A 51 0.46 12.52 -0.32
CA THR A 51 -0.08 12.77 -1.67
C THR A 51 0.94 12.46 -2.76
N LEU A 52 2.20 12.89 -2.58
CA LEU A 52 3.27 12.65 -3.56
C LEU A 52 3.60 11.16 -3.69
N ILE A 53 3.60 10.40 -2.59
CA ILE A 53 3.84 8.95 -2.60
C ILE A 53 2.72 8.23 -3.35
N ILE A 54 1.46 8.54 -3.02
CA ILE A 54 0.29 7.90 -3.66
C ILE A 54 0.22 8.26 -5.15
N GLU A 55 0.49 9.51 -5.52
CA GLU A 55 0.56 9.92 -6.92
C GLU A 55 1.72 9.25 -7.66
N GLY A 56 2.90 9.21 -7.06
CA GLY A 56 4.11 8.66 -7.66
C GLY A 56 4.09 7.14 -7.84
N ILE A 57 3.41 6.41 -6.96
CA ILE A 57 3.29 4.95 -7.05
C ILE A 57 2.24 4.51 -8.09
N SER A 58 1.23 5.34 -8.34
CA SER A 58 0.08 5.00 -9.19
C SER A 58 0.43 4.52 -10.61
N PRO A 59 1.42 5.09 -11.34
CA PRO A 59 1.77 4.63 -12.68
C PRO A 59 2.41 3.23 -12.70
N TYR A 60 2.77 2.68 -11.54
CA TYR A 60 3.52 1.43 -11.40
C TYR A 60 2.67 0.26 -10.90
N LEU A 61 1.39 0.46 -10.57
CA LEU A 61 0.55 -0.56 -9.92
C LEU A 61 0.44 -1.86 -10.74
N ASP A 62 0.33 -1.72 -12.06
CA ASP A 62 0.19 -2.85 -13.00
C ASP A 62 1.56 -3.46 -13.37
N LYS A 63 2.67 -2.96 -12.81
CA LYS A 63 4.02 -3.42 -13.09
C LYS A 63 4.44 -4.47 -12.08
N SER A 64 5.05 -5.55 -12.57
CA SER A 64 5.48 -6.69 -11.77
C SER A 64 6.99 -6.93 -11.78
N SER A 65 7.74 -6.15 -12.57
CA SER A 65 9.17 -6.39 -12.75
C SER A 65 9.92 -6.27 -11.44
N SER A 66 10.92 -7.14 -11.24
CA SER A 66 11.80 -7.15 -10.06
C SER A 66 12.31 -5.76 -9.68
N ASP A 67 12.68 -4.95 -10.68
CA ASP A 67 13.21 -3.60 -10.46
C ASP A 67 12.16 -2.64 -9.88
N VAL A 68 10.89 -2.77 -10.28
CA VAL A 68 9.80 -1.96 -9.74
C VAL A 68 9.52 -2.38 -8.30
N LEU A 69 9.39 -3.69 -8.06
CA LEU A 69 9.15 -4.20 -6.71
C LEU A 69 10.30 -3.80 -5.78
N TRP A 70 11.55 -3.94 -6.22
CA TRP A 70 12.73 -3.55 -5.47
C TRP A 70 12.73 -2.04 -5.17
N LYS A 71 12.44 -1.19 -6.16
CA LYS A 71 12.37 0.27 -6.00
C LYS A 71 11.45 0.70 -4.86
N PHE A 72 10.27 0.09 -4.72
CA PHE A 72 9.28 0.49 -3.72
C PHE A 72 9.38 -0.26 -2.38
N THR A 73 10.14 -1.35 -2.31
CA THR A 73 10.33 -2.14 -1.07
C THR A 73 11.67 -1.86 -0.39
N PHE A 74 12.78 -1.93 -1.13
CA PHE A 74 14.13 -1.83 -0.57
C PHE A 74 14.87 -0.58 -1.06
N GLY A 75 14.60 -0.17 -2.29
CA GLY A 75 15.14 1.05 -2.87
C GLY A 75 14.47 2.31 -2.34
N THR A 76 14.84 3.43 -2.94
CA THR A 76 14.12 4.69 -2.77
C THR A 76 13.02 4.79 -3.83
N GLY A 77 11.79 5.07 -3.37
CA GLY A 77 10.63 5.18 -4.23
C GLY A 77 10.62 6.47 -5.05
N THR A 78 9.44 7.06 -5.21
CA THR A 78 9.25 8.27 -6.01
C THR A 78 9.54 9.57 -5.26
N THR A 79 9.59 9.52 -3.93
CA THR A 79 9.76 10.69 -3.05
C THR A 79 11.04 10.63 -2.22
N ASN A 80 11.97 9.77 -2.66
CA ASN A 80 13.24 9.46 -2.00
C ASN A 80 13.10 8.81 -0.62
N GLN A 81 11.90 8.31 -0.27
CA GLN A 81 11.70 7.48 0.92
C GLN A 81 11.96 6.01 0.57
N THR A 82 12.51 5.24 1.50
CA THR A 82 12.54 3.79 1.40
C THR A 82 11.16 3.21 1.74
N ARG A 83 10.89 1.96 1.35
CA ARG A 83 9.68 1.23 1.73
C ARG A 83 8.35 1.93 1.40
N GLU A 84 8.29 2.78 0.37
CA GLU A 84 7.06 3.49 -0.01
C GLU A 84 5.86 2.56 -0.26
N ALA A 85 6.09 1.30 -0.68
CA ALA A 85 5.04 0.29 -0.79
C ALA A 85 4.34 -0.01 0.56
N TYR A 86 5.09 -0.05 1.66
CA TYR A 86 4.54 -0.30 3.00
C TYR A 86 3.65 0.86 3.45
N PHE A 87 4.12 2.09 3.23
CA PHE A 87 3.34 3.28 3.58
C PHE A 87 2.07 3.39 2.71
N ALA A 88 2.20 3.21 1.40
CA ALA A 88 1.06 3.25 0.50
C ALA A 88 0.06 2.12 0.81
N GLY A 89 0.54 0.90 1.07
CA GLY A 89 -0.31 -0.22 1.48
C GLY A 89 -1.07 0.05 2.79
N TRP A 90 -0.38 0.58 3.81
CA TRP A 90 -0.99 0.99 5.08
C TRP A 90 -2.16 1.96 4.88
N GLU A 91 -1.92 3.03 4.11
CA GLU A 91 -2.92 4.08 3.84
C GLU A 91 -4.08 3.56 2.99
N ILE A 92 -3.81 2.75 1.97
CA ILE A 92 -4.85 2.19 1.09
C ILE A 92 -5.78 1.25 1.87
N VAL A 93 -5.21 0.37 2.71
CA VAL A 93 -6.04 -0.53 3.51
C VAL A 93 -6.79 0.24 4.59
N GLN A 94 -6.17 1.24 5.24
CA GLN A 94 -6.90 2.13 6.16
C GLN A 94 -8.10 2.79 5.48
N PHE A 95 -7.89 3.38 4.30
CA PHE A 95 -8.95 4.01 3.52
C PHE A 95 -10.09 3.02 3.22
N LEU A 96 -9.77 1.80 2.81
CA LEU A 96 -10.79 0.76 2.56
C LEU A 96 -11.57 0.38 3.83
N LEU A 97 -10.88 0.24 4.96
CA LEU A 97 -11.53 -0.01 6.26
C LEU A 97 -12.47 1.15 6.64
N ASP A 98 -12.05 2.39 6.40
CA ASP A 98 -12.86 3.59 6.67
C ASP A 98 -14.10 3.67 5.74
N GLN A 99 -14.02 3.09 4.54
CA GLN A 99 -15.16 2.88 3.64
C GLN A 99 -16.06 1.69 4.04
N GLY A 100 -15.72 0.96 5.11
CA GLY A 100 -16.54 -0.12 5.67
C GLY A 100 -16.19 -1.52 5.17
N TYR A 101 -15.10 -1.69 4.41
CA TYR A 101 -14.61 -3.03 4.08
C TYR A 101 -14.09 -3.74 5.34
N SER A 102 -14.28 -5.05 5.40
CA SER A 102 -13.68 -5.93 6.41
C SER A 102 -12.38 -6.55 5.92
N PHE A 103 -11.50 -6.96 6.85
CA PHE A 103 -10.30 -7.72 6.51
C PHE A 103 -10.61 -9.00 5.73
N SER A 104 -11.73 -9.67 6.05
CA SER A 104 -12.13 -10.88 5.36
C SER A 104 -12.46 -10.60 3.90
N GLU A 105 -13.23 -9.55 3.61
CA GLU A 105 -13.55 -9.17 2.23
C GLU A 105 -12.28 -8.84 1.44
N LEU A 106 -11.37 -8.07 2.03
CA LEU A 106 -10.10 -7.70 1.39
C LEU A 106 -9.19 -8.91 1.14
N ALA A 107 -9.12 -9.86 2.08
CA ALA A 107 -8.30 -11.07 1.95
C ALA A 107 -8.85 -12.09 0.95
N HIS A 108 -10.15 -12.02 0.61
CA HIS A 108 -10.80 -12.90 -0.36
C HIS A 108 -10.84 -12.34 -1.79
N ILE A 109 -10.27 -11.15 -2.02
CA ILE A 109 -10.11 -10.63 -3.39
C ILE A 109 -9.23 -11.60 -4.17
N SER A 110 -9.76 -12.10 -5.29
CA SER A 110 -9.04 -12.98 -6.21
C SER A 110 -7.77 -12.30 -6.71
N GLU A 111 -6.65 -13.02 -6.75
CA GLU A 111 -5.35 -12.47 -7.18
C GLU A 111 -5.43 -11.77 -8.55
N ASN A 112 -6.26 -12.30 -9.46
CA ASN A 112 -6.46 -11.72 -10.79
C ASN A 112 -7.18 -10.37 -10.78
N ASP A 113 -7.97 -10.09 -9.73
CA ASP A 113 -8.79 -8.89 -9.60
C ASP A 113 -8.10 -7.79 -8.75
N ILE A 114 -7.06 -8.16 -7.99
CA ILE A 114 -6.33 -7.21 -7.11
C ILE A 114 -5.78 -6.00 -7.88
N PRO A 115 -5.14 -6.12 -9.07
CA PRO A 115 -4.59 -4.96 -9.76
C PRO A 115 -5.64 -3.90 -10.08
N ASP A 116 -6.76 -4.32 -10.68
CA ASP A 116 -7.86 -3.42 -11.04
C ASP A 116 -8.55 -2.85 -9.80
N PHE A 117 -8.75 -3.68 -8.77
CA PHE A 117 -9.30 -3.24 -7.49
C PHE A 117 -8.44 -2.12 -6.87
N ILE A 118 -7.13 -2.33 -6.72
CA ILE A 118 -6.23 -1.35 -6.11
C ILE A 118 -6.14 -0.08 -6.93
N LYS A 119 -6.14 -0.18 -8.27
CA LYS A 119 -6.14 0.97 -9.17
C LYS A 119 -7.40 1.84 -8.99
N ASN A 120 -8.57 1.21 -8.90
CA ASN A 120 -9.83 1.91 -8.64
C ASN A 120 -9.85 2.53 -7.24
N THR A 121 -9.33 1.82 -6.23
CA THR A 121 -9.19 2.32 -4.86
C THR A 121 -8.30 3.56 -4.79
N ILE A 122 -7.14 3.53 -5.45
CA ILE A 122 -6.23 4.69 -5.50
C ILE A 122 -6.86 5.88 -6.21
N TYR A 123 -7.68 5.66 -7.24
CA TYR A 123 -8.43 6.75 -7.87
C TYR A 123 -9.38 7.42 -6.87
N GLY A 124 -10.17 6.62 -6.13
CA GLY A 124 -11.05 7.13 -5.08
C GLY A 124 -10.28 7.85 -3.96
N PHE A 125 -9.18 7.27 -3.50
CA PHE A 125 -8.35 7.84 -2.44
C PHE A 125 -7.74 9.19 -2.84
N LYS A 126 -7.29 9.34 -4.09
CA LYS A 126 -6.79 10.63 -4.59
C LYS A 126 -7.86 11.73 -4.59
N GLU A 127 -9.12 11.38 -4.83
CA GLU A 127 -10.21 12.36 -4.75
C GLU A 127 -10.50 12.79 -3.31
N GLU A 128 -10.26 11.92 -2.33
CA GLU A 128 -10.32 12.30 -0.91
C GLU A 128 -9.16 13.21 -0.50
N LEU A 129 -7.94 12.92 -0.94
CA LEU A 129 -6.74 13.72 -0.64
C LEU A 129 -6.80 15.17 -1.16
N LYS A 130 -7.72 15.47 -2.08
CA LYS A 130 -7.94 16.82 -2.64
C LYS A 130 -8.96 17.65 -1.84
N ARG A 131 -9.74 17.02 -0.95
CA ARG A 131 -10.78 17.69 -0.14
C ARG A 131 -10.18 18.34 1.09
#